data_AF-A0AAC9PV46-F1
#
_entry.id   AF-A0AAC9PV46-F1
#
_cell.length_a   1.000
_cell.length_b   1.000
_cell.length_c   1.000
_cell.angle_alpha   90.00
_cell.angle_beta   90.00
_cell.angle_gamma   90.00
#
_symmetry.space_group_name_H-M   'P 1'
#
loop_
_entity.id
_entity.type
_entity.pdbx_description
1 polymer ?
#
loop_
_entity_poly.entity_id
_entity_poly.type
_entity_poly.pdbx_seq_one_letter_code
_entity_poly.pdbx_strand_id
1 'polypeptide(L)'
;MHSAGYLLDRLTTVASDLPVPRLTANRTAGVGAAAELREAWQGSVDERAWEAVGALSRAAEELESAFLLLVRLDESVRAYATVL
;
A
#
# COMPACT_ATOMS: atom_id res chain seq x y z
N MET A 1 -10.87 -32.64 1.95
CA MET A 1 -10.80 -31.63 3.01
C MET A 1 -9.34 -31.30 3.25
N HIS A 2 -8.96 -30.03 3.23
CA HIS A 2 -7.61 -29.61 3.60
C HIS A 2 -7.49 -29.52 5.12
N SER A 3 -6.33 -29.91 5.69
CA SER A 3 -6.06 -29.75 7.13
C SER A 3 -5.78 -28.29 7.45
N ALA A 4 -5.98 -27.89 8.71
CA ALA A 4 -5.69 -26.53 9.16
C ALA A 4 -4.21 -26.16 8.98
N GLY A 5 -3.29 -27.11 9.17
CA GLY A 5 -1.86 -26.93 8.90
C GLY A 5 -1.55 -26.69 7.42
N TYR A 6 -2.25 -27.36 6.49
CA TYR A 6 -2.11 -27.09 5.05
C TYR A 6 -2.61 -25.70 4.66
N LEU A 7 -3.71 -25.24 5.27
CA LEU A 7 -4.24 -23.90 5.03
C LEU A 7 -3.30 -22.82 5.59
N LEU A 8 -2.74 -23.03 6.78
CA LEU A 8 -1.75 -22.13 7.37
C LEU A 8 -0.50 -22.01 6.48
N ASP A 9 0.07 -23.14 6.05
CA ASP A 9 1.27 -23.16 5.18
C ASP A 9 1.06 -22.38 3.87
N ARG A 10 -0.12 -22.56 3.25
CA ARG A 10 -0.51 -21.79 2.05
C ARG A 10 -0.66 -20.30 2.34
N LEU A 11 -1.28 -19.92 3.46
CA LEU A 11 -1.45 -18.52 3.84
C LEU A 11 -0.12 -17.85 4.17
N THR A 12 0.78 -18.53 4.88
CA THR A 12 2.13 -18.03 5.21
C THR A 12 2.98 -17.84 3.95
N THR A 13 2.89 -18.77 2.99
CA THR A 13 3.59 -18.63 1.69
C THR A 13 3.09 -17.39 0.95
N VAL A 14 1.77 -17.22 0.82
CA VAL A 14 1.17 -16.06 0.14
C VAL A 14 1.50 -14.75 0.86
N ALA A 15 1.50 -14.74 2.20
CA ALA A 15 1.85 -13.56 3.00
C ALA A 15 3.34 -13.17 2.82
N SER A 16 4.23 -14.15 2.73
CA SER A 16 5.67 -13.93 2.52
C SER A 16 6.00 -13.38 1.13
N ASP A 17 5.17 -13.72 0.14
CA ASP A 17 5.29 -13.22 -1.23
C ASP A 17 4.68 -11.81 -1.43
N LEU A 18 4.03 -11.25 -0.40
CA LEU A 18 3.48 -9.90 -0.50
C LEU A 18 4.62 -8.88 -0.72
N PRO A 19 4.51 -8.00 -1.73
CA PRO A 19 5.56 -7.02 -2.05
C PRO A 19 5.52 -5.82 -1.10
N VAL A 20 5.34 -6.04 0.21
CA VAL A 20 5.18 -5.03 1.26
C VAL A 20 6.30 -3.97 1.20
N PRO A 21 7.61 -4.32 1.11
CA PRO A 21 8.67 -3.31 1.05
C PRO A 21 8.60 -2.42 -0.20
N ARG A 22 8.23 -3.01 -1.35
CA ARG A 22 8.09 -2.29 -2.62
C ARG A 22 6.88 -1.35 -2.59
N LEU A 23 5.78 -1.78 -1.96
CA LEU A 23 4.61 -0.93 -1.77
C LEU A 23 4.89 0.24 -0.83
N THR A 24 5.62 0.01 0.27
CA THR A 24 6.09 1.10 1.15
C THR A 24 6.97 2.09 0.39
N ALA A 25 7.96 1.60 -0.37
CA ALA A 25 8.85 2.46 -1.15
C ALA A 25 8.08 3.29 -2.19
N ASN A 26 7.14 2.67 -2.92
CA ASN A 26 6.30 3.35 -3.91
C ASN A 26 5.39 4.41 -3.26
N ARG A 27 4.82 4.12 -2.07
CA ARG A 27 4.05 5.11 -1.30
C ARG A 27 4.89 6.31 -0.92
N THR A 28 6.06 6.09 -0.32
CA THR A 28 6.96 7.18 0.11
C THR A 28 7.39 8.05 -1.08
N ALA A 29 7.73 7.42 -2.21
CA ALA A 29 8.07 8.14 -3.43
C ALA A 29 6.87 8.93 -3.99
N GLY A 30 5.67 8.35 -4.01
CA GLY A 30 4.46 9.03 -4.48
C GLY A 30 4.06 10.22 -3.62
N VAL A 31 4.11 10.09 -2.29
CA VAL A 31 3.85 11.19 -1.34
C VAL A 31 4.88 12.31 -1.51
N GLY A 32 6.17 11.97 -1.60
CA GLY A 32 7.24 12.96 -1.83
C GLY A 32 7.06 13.70 -3.16
N ALA A 33 6.83 12.97 -4.25
CA ALA A 33 6.59 13.56 -5.56
C ALA A 33 5.35 14.47 -5.57
N ALA A 34 4.26 14.09 -4.91
CA ALA A 34 3.05 14.91 -4.82
C ALA A 34 3.28 16.20 -3.99
N ALA A 35 4.08 16.13 -2.93
CA ALA A 35 4.45 17.30 -2.12
C ALA A 35 5.33 18.28 -2.91
N GLU A 36 6.37 17.78 -3.60
CA GLU A 36 7.23 18.58 -4.49
C GLU A 36 6.43 19.23 -5.62
N LEU A 37 5.49 18.48 -6.24
CA LEU A 37 4.56 19.01 -7.24
C LEU A 37 3.70 20.14 -6.63
N ARG A 38 3.19 19.95 -5.42
CA ARG A 38 2.32 20.94 -4.79
C ARG A 38 3.07 22.24 -4.47
N GLU A 39 4.29 22.13 -3.96
CA GLU A 39 5.14 23.29 -3.67
C GLU A 39 5.57 24.01 -4.95
N ALA A 40 6.01 23.28 -5.98
CA ALA A 40 6.46 23.87 -7.24
C ALA A 40 5.33 24.59 -8.01
N TRP A 41 4.07 24.19 -7.81
CA TRP A 41 2.91 24.77 -8.49
C TRP A 41 2.04 25.68 -7.59
N GLN A 42 2.48 25.97 -6.37
CA GLN A 42 1.76 26.85 -5.45
C GLN A 42 1.74 28.29 -6.01
N GLY A 43 0.62 28.68 -6.65
CA GLY A 43 0.43 29.97 -7.32
C GLY A 43 0.33 29.91 -8.84
N SER A 44 0.41 28.72 -9.45
CA SER A 44 0.14 28.54 -10.87
C SER A 44 -1.37 28.57 -11.18
N VAL A 45 -1.75 29.23 -12.26
CA VAL A 45 -3.13 29.33 -12.79
C VAL A 45 -3.49 28.20 -13.77
N ASP A 46 -2.61 27.23 -13.97
CA ASP A 46 -2.85 26.11 -14.89
C ASP A 46 -3.70 25.01 -14.23
N GLU A 47 -4.98 24.94 -14.60
CA GLU A 47 -5.94 23.93 -14.12
C GLU A 47 -5.49 22.48 -14.38
N ARG A 48 -4.82 22.21 -15.50
CA ARG A 48 -4.36 20.84 -15.83
C ARG A 48 -3.27 20.36 -14.89
N ALA A 49 -2.43 21.28 -14.42
CA ALA A 49 -1.39 20.97 -13.44
C ALA A 49 -2.02 20.62 -12.08
N TRP A 50 -3.05 21.35 -11.67
CA TRP A 50 -3.79 21.05 -10.43
C TRP A 50 -4.54 19.71 -10.49
N GLU A 51 -5.11 19.35 -11.63
CA GLU A 51 -5.69 18.03 -11.85
C GLU A 51 -4.65 16.91 -11.70
N ALA A 52 -3.45 17.11 -12.24
CA ALA A 52 -2.35 16.15 -12.11
C ALA A 52 -1.88 15.99 -10.65
N VAL A 53 -1.72 17.08 -9.90
CA VAL A 53 -1.43 17.05 -8.45
C VAL A 53 -2.51 16.26 -7.69
N GLY A 54 -3.78 16.51 -8.02
CA GLY A 54 -4.93 15.84 -7.40
C GLY A 54 -5.02 14.36 -7.73
N ALA A 55 -4.66 13.95 -8.95
CA ALA A 55 -4.59 12.54 -9.35
C ALA A 55 -3.44 11.80 -8.63
N LEU A 56 -2.26 12.43 -8.52
CA LEU A 56 -1.11 11.90 -7.78
C LEU A 56 -1.43 11.75 -6.29
N SER A 57 -2.09 12.74 -5.68
CA SER A 57 -2.49 12.67 -4.26
C SER A 57 -3.46 11.51 -4.01
N ARG A 58 -4.48 11.33 -4.86
CA ARG A 58 -5.41 10.19 -4.77
C ARG A 58 -4.72 8.85 -4.94
N ALA A 59 -3.82 8.72 -5.91
CA ALA A 59 -3.04 7.50 -6.11
C ALA A 59 -2.17 7.16 -4.87
N ALA A 60 -1.63 8.16 -4.18
CA ALA A 60 -0.89 7.95 -2.94
C ALA A 60 -1.79 7.45 -1.78
N GLU A 61 -3.01 7.98 -1.65
CA GLU A 61 -4.02 7.54 -0.67
C GLU A 61 -4.50 6.09 -0.94
N GLU A 62 -4.70 5.74 -2.21
CA GLU A 62 -5.06 4.37 -2.62
C GLU A 62 -3.94 3.37 -2.30
N LEU A 63 -2.68 3.76 -2.54
CA LEU A 63 -1.50 2.96 -2.17
C LEU A 63 -1.38 2.78 -0.65
N GLU A 64 -1.67 3.82 0.14
CA GLU A 64 -1.71 3.73 1.60
C GLU A 64 -2.80 2.75 2.08
N SER A 65 -4.00 2.84 1.51
CA SER A 65 -5.10 1.94 1.85
C SER A 65 -4.76 0.48 1.51
N ALA A 66 -4.19 0.24 0.33
CA ALA A 66 -3.73 -1.09 -0.08
C ALA A 66 -2.65 -1.63 0.85
N PHE A 67 -1.69 -0.80 1.26
CA PHE A 67 -0.64 -1.18 2.21
C PHE A 67 -1.22 -1.60 3.57
N LEU A 68 -2.14 -0.81 4.14
CA LEU A 68 -2.77 -1.11 5.43
C LEU A 68 -3.54 -2.45 5.40
N LEU A 69 -4.22 -2.75 4.30
CA LEU A 69 -4.91 -4.03 4.11
C LEU A 69 -3.94 -5.22 4.09
N LEU A 70 -2.79 -5.07 3.43
CA LEU A 70 -1.78 -6.13 3.40
C LEU A 70 -1.13 -6.36 4.77
N VAL A 71 -0.85 -5.29 5.52
CA VAL A 71 -0.36 -5.41 6.90
C VAL A 71 -1.40 -6.14 7.76
N ARG A 72 -2.67 -5.76 7.65
CA ARG A 72 -3.76 -6.41 8.41
C ARG A 72 -3.90 -7.89 8.07
N LEU A 73 -3.69 -8.26 6.81
CA LEU A 73 -3.69 -9.65 6.37
C LEU A 73 -2.52 -10.42 6.99
N ASP A 74 -1.30 -9.88 6.99
CA ASP A 74 -0.13 -10.49 7.63
C ASP A 74 -0.36 -10.72 9.14
N GLU A 75 -0.86 -9.70 9.85
CA GLU A 75 -1.25 -9.81 11.25
C GLU A 75 -2.26 -10.93 11.49
N SER A 76 -3.25 -11.04 10.61
CA SER A 76 -4.31 -12.07 10.71
C SER A 76 -3.76 -13.47 10.48
N VAL A 77 -2.83 -13.65 9.53
CA VAL A 77 -2.14 -14.93 9.29
C VAL A 77 -1.28 -15.31 10.49
N ARG A 78 -0.51 -14.37 11.06
CA ARG A 78 0.28 -14.61 12.29
C ARG A 78 -0.61 -14.98 13.46
N ALA A 79 -1.72 -14.27 13.66
CA ALA A 79 -2.67 -14.57 14.71
C ALA A 79 -3.24 -15.99 14.54
N TYR A 80 -3.67 -16.37 13.33
CA TYR A 80 -4.15 -17.71 13.04
C TYR A 80 -3.10 -18.80 13.33
N ALA A 81 -1.82 -18.53 13.02
CA ALA A 81 -0.70 -19.42 13.33
C ALA A 81 -0.53 -19.67 14.84
N THR A 82 -0.84 -18.69 15.69
CA THR A 82 -0.67 -18.80 17.15
C THR A 82 -1.77 -19.60 17.86
N VAL A 83 -2.90 -19.84 17.20
CA VAL A 83 -4.06 -20.57 17.78
C VAL A 83 -4.20 -22.00 17.23
N LEU A 84 -3.29 -22.40 16.33
CA LEU A 84 -3.14 -23.76 15.81
C LEU A 84 -2.15 -24.56 16.66
#